data_AF-L2FH12-F1
#
_entry.id   AF-L2FH12-F1
#
_cell.length_a   1.000
_cell.length_b   1.000
_cell.length_c   1.000
_cell.angle_alpha   90.00
_cell.angle_beta   90.00
_cell.angle_gamma   90.00
#
_symmetry.space_group_name_H-M   'P 1'
#
loop_
_entity.id
_entity.type
_entity.pdbx_description
1 polymer ?
#
loop_
_entity_poly.entity_id
_entity_poly.type
_entity_poly.pdbx_seq_one_letter_code
_entity_poly.pdbx_strand_id
1 'polypeptide(L)'
;MVAYTYFLGLLAASVAIASPVPNPNEEFSLEARAGQVYICKAGANNDGVLYGEISQDKAIGFFRDAKTSTGASGYPKPFGNQGNVMKFASGCGSDVWELPVLKSGKPYDYKSKKGTSNSPGPMRVYYTKDLKFCGIGGKLKPDGTGNPHNCVLKK
;
A
#
# COMPACT_ATOMS: atom_id res chain seq x y z
N MET A 1 56.48 61.22 12.93
CA MET A 1 55.96 60.10 12.11
C MET A 1 54.92 59.39 12.94
N VAL A 2 53.69 59.25 12.42
CA VAL A 2 52.52 58.73 13.13
C VAL A 2 52.12 57.38 12.52
N ALA A 3 51.52 56.55 13.38
CA ALA A 3 50.63 55.41 13.12
C ALA A 3 51.21 53.98 13.07
N TYR A 4 50.97 53.31 14.20
CA TYR A 4 50.58 51.90 14.38
C TYR A 4 50.04 51.16 13.15
N THR A 5 50.35 49.87 13.06
CA THR A 5 49.43 48.89 12.46
C THR A 5 49.68 47.49 13.00
N TYR A 6 48.83 47.07 13.93
CA TYR A 6 48.44 45.66 14.10
C TYR A 6 47.46 45.32 12.98
N PHE A 7 47.55 44.14 12.35
CA PHE A 7 46.36 43.50 11.79
C PHE A 7 46.47 41.97 11.82
N LEU A 8 45.41 41.38 12.37
CA LEU A 8 45.20 39.97 12.63
C LEU A 8 45.11 39.15 11.33
N GLY A 9 45.68 37.94 11.35
CA GLY A 9 45.50 36.94 10.31
C GLY A 9 44.04 36.45 10.25
N LEU A 10 43.52 36.43 9.02
CA LEU A 10 42.16 36.01 8.67
C LEU A 10 41.90 34.53 8.96
N LEU A 11 40.71 34.24 9.51
CA LEU A 11 40.07 32.92 9.43
C LEU A 11 39.41 32.76 8.05
N ALA A 12 39.80 31.70 7.33
CA ALA A 12 39.15 31.31 6.08
C ALA A 12 37.77 30.68 6.37
N ALA A 13 36.70 31.35 5.94
CA ALA A 13 35.36 30.80 5.92
C ALA A 13 35.18 29.92 4.68
N SER A 14 34.94 28.62 4.88
CA SER A 14 34.52 27.71 3.82
C SER A 14 33.06 28.01 3.43
N VAL A 15 32.85 28.49 2.21
CA VAL A 15 31.52 28.67 1.64
C VAL A 15 31.01 27.29 1.20
N ALA A 16 30.05 26.74 1.92
CA ALA A 16 29.33 25.54 1.49
C ALA A 16 28.54 25.89 0.22
N ILE A 17 28.84 25.16 -0.87
CA ILE A 17 28.16 25.30 -2.15
C ILE A 17 26.76 24.70 -1.97
N ALA A 18 25.74 25.54 -1.95
CA ALA A 18 24.34 25.12 -1.96
C ALA A 18 24.06 24.38 -3.27
N SER A 19 23.86 23.06 -3.18
CA SER A 19 23.16 22.31 -4.23
C SER A 19 21.68 22.67 -4.15
N PRO A 20 20.97 22.89 -5.28
CA PRO A 20 19.55 23.17 -5.23
C PRO A 20 18.82 22.01 -4.56
N VAL A 21 18.21 22.30 -3.41
CA VAL A 21 17.37 21.38 -2.65
C VAL A 21 16.15 21.06 -3.51
N PRO A 22 15.76 19.78 -3.66
CA PRO A 22 14.54 19.40 -4.35
C PRO A 22 13.35 20.20 -3.82
N ASN A 23 12.54 20.72 -4.74
CA ASN A 23 11.36 21.52 -4.45
C ASN A 23 10.36 20.66 -3.64
N PRO A 24 9.95 21.05 -2.41
CA PRO A 24 9.13 20.21 -1.52
C PRO A 24 7.68 19.96 -1.99
N ASN A 25 7.28 20.51 -3.13
CA ASN A 25 5.88 20.50 -3.58
C ASN A 25 5.56 19.43 -4.64
N GLU A 26 6.46 18.49 -4.89
CA GLU A 26 6.18 17.26 -5.67
C GLU A 26 6.35 16.00 -4.80
N GLU A 27 6.13 16.12 -3.49
CA GLU A 27 5.90 14.97 -2.63
C GLU A 27 4.46 14.49 -2.77
N PHE A 28 4.24 13.51 -3.65
CA PHE A 28 3.17 12.55 -3.42
C PHE A 28 3.50 11.82 -2.11
N SER A 29 3.06 12.40 -0.99
CA SER A 29 3.45 12.05 0.37
C SER A 29 3.52 10.54 0.60
N LEU A 30 4.75 10.02 0.60
CA LEU A 30 5.08 8.67 1.06
C LEU A 30 4.93 8.59 2.58
N GLU A 31 5.19 9.69 3.29
CA GLU A 31 5.11 9.79 4.75
C GLU A 31 3.67 9.84 5.29
N ALA A 32 2.68 10.42 4.57
CA ALA A 32 1.27 10.38 4.98
C ALA A 32 0.60 8.99 4.81
N ARG A 33 1.31 8.04 4.20
CA ARG A 33 0.84 6.69 3.90
C ARG A 33 1.51 5.60 4.75
N ALA A 34 2.68 5.90 5.33
CA ALA A 34 3.37 5.01 6.24
C ALA A 34 2.51 4.78 7.49
N GLY A 35 2.30 3.53 7.88
CA GLY A 35 1.62 3.21 9.14
C GLY A 35 0.08 3.14 9.10
N GLN A 36 -0.57 3.34 7.95
CA GLN A 36 -2.01 3.10 7.85
C GLN A 36 -2.31 1.60 8.03
N VAL A 37 -3.13 1.26 9.01
CA VAL A 37 -3.59 -0.12 9.26
C VAL A 37 -5.06 -0.22 8.89
N TYR A 38 -5.43 -1.25 8.13
CA TYR A 38 -6.80 -1.55 7.75
C TYR A 38 -7.32 -2.72 8.58
N ILE A 39 -8.56 -2.60 9.07
CA ILE A 39 -9.32 -3.66 9.73
C ILE A 39 -10.40 -4.15 8.78
N CYS A 40 -10.40 -5.45 8.50
CA CYS A 40 -11.39 -6.09 7.64
C CYS A 40 -12.32 -6.97 8.46
N LYS A 41 -13.64 -6.74 8.30
CA LYS A 41 -14.69 -7.53 8.95
C LYS A 41 -15.73 -7.99 7.93
N ALA A 42 -16.49 -9.02 8.29
CA ALA A 42 -17.66 -9.45 7.52
C ALA A 42 -18.75 -8.38 7.49
N GLY A 43 -19.62 -8.47 6.48
CA GLY A 43 -20.70 -7.52 6.27
C GLY A 43 -20.25 -6.25 5.54
N ALA A 44 -21.12 -5.71 4.69
CA ALA A 44 -20.81 -4.55 3.84
C ALA A 44 -20.42 -3.30 4.65
N ASN A 45 -20.82 -3.25 5.92
CA ASN A 45 -20.53 -2.15 6.85
C ASN A 45 -19.35 -2.44 7.80
N ASN A 46 -18.63 -3.56 7.64
CA ASN A 46 -17.58 -4.03 8.56
C ASN A 46 -18.06 -4.18 10.02
N ASP A 47 -19.27 -4.69 10.22
CA ASP A 47 -19.93 -4.89 11.52
C ASP A 47 -19.90 -6.35 12.02
N GLY A 48 -19.48 -7.29 11.16
CA GLY A 48 -19.44 -8.71 11.48
C GLY A 48 -18.09 -9.22 12.00
N VAL A 49 -17.86 -10.52 11.77
CA VAL A 49 -16.67 -11.26 12.24
C VAL A 49 -15.38 -10.64 11.70
N LEU A 50 -14.39 -10.47 12.58
CA LEU A 50 -13.05 -9.99 12.21
C LEU A 50 -12.32 -11.01 11.33
N TYR A 51 -11.93 -10.56 10.13
CA TYR A 51 -11.05 -11.32 9.24
C TYR A 51 -9.59 -11.13 9.63
N GLY A 52 -9.21 -9.89 9.92
CA GLY A 52 -7.86 -9.55 10.33
C GLY A 52 -7.54 -8.08 10.11
N GLU A 53 -6.29 -7.75 10.42
CA GLU A 53 -5.71 -6.43 10.21
C GLU A 53 -4.51 -6.55 9.28
N ILE A 54 -4.25 -5.51 8.49
CA ILE A 54 -3.06 -5.42 7.64
C ILE A 54 -2.62 -3.95 7.50
N SER A 55 -1.31 -3.70 7.62
CA SER A 55 -0.75 -2.40 7.26
C SER A 55 -0.66 -2.23 5.75
N GLN A 56 -0.89 -1.00 5.28
CA GLN A 56 -0.76 -0.65 3.88
C GLN A 56 0.62 -1.03 3.33
N ASP A 57 1.68 -0.79 4.10
CA ASP A 57 3.05 -1.08 3.70
C ASP A 57 3.30 -2.58 3.46
N LYS A 58 2.72 -3.45 4.31
CA LYS A 58 2.77 -4.91 4.08
C LYS A 58 2.03 -5.30 2.82
N ALA A 59 0.83 -4.76 2.62
CA ALA A 59 0.03 -5.03 1.43
C ALA A 59 0.78 -4.60 0.15
N ILE A 60 1.45 -3.46 0.21
CA ILE A 60 2.33 -2.96 -0.85
C ILE A 60 3.50 -3.90 -1.11
N GLY A 61 4.18 -4.36 -0.07
CA GLY A 61 5.24 -5.37 -0.20
C GLY A 61 4.76 -6.62 -0.92
N PHE A 62 3.57 -7.12 -0.57
CA PHE A 62 3.03 -8.36 -1.16
C PHE A 62 2.70 -8.23 -2.65
N PHE A 63 2.02 -7.15 -3.06
CA PHE A 63 1.70 -7.02 -4.50
C PHE A 63 2.92 -6.63 -5.34
N ARG A 64 3.94 -5.97 -4.76
CA ARG A 64 5.18 -5.67 -5.46
C ARG A 64 5.99 -6.95 -5.74
N ASP A 65 5.98 -7.89 -4.80
CA ASP A 65 6.56 -9.23 -5.00
C ASP A 65 5.77 -10.01 -6.06
N ALA A 66 4.44 -10.06 -5.94
CA ALA A 66 3.58 -10.82 -6.85
C ALA A 66 3.46 -10.21 -8.27
N LYS A 67 3.68 -8.90 -8.40
CA LYS A 67 3.49 -8.12 -9.64
C LYS A 67 2.09 -8.31 -10.22
N THR A 68 1.95 -8.30 -11.54
CA THR A 68 0.72 -8.58 -12.29
C THR A 68 0.84 -9.87 -13.11
N SER A 69 1.48 -10.89 -12.52
CA SER A 69 1.60 -12.21 -13.13
C SER A 69 0.82 -13.22 -12.31
N THR A 70 -0.15 -13.89 -12.94
CA THR A 70 -0.95 -14.91 -12.28
C THR A 70 -0.11 -16.16 -11.98
N GLY A 71 0.04 -16.49 -10.70
CA GLY A 71 0.70 -17.70 -10.25
C GLY A 71 -0.19 -18.95 -10.31
N ALA A 72 0.33 -20.09 -9.87
CA ALA A 72 -0.39 -21.37 -9.92
C ALA A 72 -1.68 -21.40 -9.08
N SER A 73 -1.82 -20.47 -8.14
CA SER A 73 -3.06 -20.26 -7.36
C SER A 73 -4.22 -19.66 -8.17
N GLY A 74 -3.93 -19.09 -9.35
CA GLY A 74 -4.86 -18.21 -10.07
C GLY A 74 -4.88 -16.77 -9.55
N TYR A 75 -3.95 -16.40 -8.67
CA TYR A 75 -3.72 -15.03 -8.20
C TYR A 75 -2.26 -14.60 -8.40
N PRO A 76 -1.96 -13.30 -8.40
CA PRO A 76 -2.91 -12.20 -8.55
C PRO A 76 -3.67 -12.28 -9.89
N LYS A 77 -4.83 -11.64 -9.96
CA LYS A 77 -5.66 -11.64 -11.18
C LYS A 77 -6.37 -10.30 -11.40
N PRO A 78 -6.81 -9.99 -12.64
CA PRO A 78 -7.60 -8.80 -12.91
C PRO A 78 -8.91 -8.76 -12.11
N PHE A 79 -9.32 -7.56 -11.72
CA PHE A 79 -10.54 -7.27 -10.99
C PHE A 79 -11.29 -6.11 -11.66
N GLY A 80 -12.42 -6.42 -12.28
CA GLY A 80 -13.18 -5.43 -13.05
C GLY A 80 -14.06 -4.46 -12.24
N ASN A 81 -14.15 -4.63 -10.91
CA ASN A 81 -15.00 -3.80 -10.03
C ASN A 81 -16.44 -3.56 -10.53
N GLN A 82 -17.08 -4.58 -11.10
CA GLN A 82 -18.43 -4.47 -11.65
C GLN A 82 -19.42 -3.97 -10.58
N GLY A 83 -20.23 -2.98 -10.94
CA GLY A 83 -21.17 -2.35 -10.01
C GLY A 83 -20.54 -1.44 -8.95
N ASN A 84 -19.26 -1.09 -9.09
CA ASN A 84 -18.53 -0.20 -8.16
C ASN A 84 -18.60 -0.67 -6.69
N VAL A 85 -18.52 -1.99 -6.49
CA VAL A 85 -18.59 -2.64 -5.16
C VAL A 85 -17.45 -2.21 -4.24
N MET A 86 -16.28 -1.90 -4.82
CA MET A 86 -15.16 -1.26 -4.14
C MET A 86 -15.08 0.22 -4.50
N LYS A 87 -14.82 1.06 -3.50
CA LYS A 87 -14.45 2.46 -3.66
C LYS A 87 -12.93 2.57 -3.63
N PHE A 88 -12.29 2.81 -4.78
CA PHE A 88 -10.84 2.94 -4.85
C PHE A 88 -10.37 4.38 -4.69
N ALA A 89 -9.11 4.54 -4.27
CA ALA A 89 -8.43 5.83 -4.30
C ALA A 89 -8.32 6.37 -5.74
N SER A 90 -8.14 7.68 -5.87
CA SER A 90 -8.04 8.35 -7.17
C SER A 90 -6.92 7.77 -8.05
N GLY A 91 -7.22 7.62 -9.35
CA GLY A 91 -6.34 7.02 -10.34
C GLY A 91 -6.20 5.51 -10.20
N CYS A 92 -7.26 4.85 -9.73
CA CYS A 92 -7.50 3.42 -9.84
C CYS A 92 -8.83 3.24 -10.59
N GLY A 93 -8.79 2.60 -11.76
CA GLY A 93 -9.93 2.55 -12.67
C GLY A 93 -10.21 1.14 -13.17
N SER A 94 -9.89 0.89 -14.43
CA SER A 94 -10.24 -0.34 -15.15
C SER A 94 -9.16 -1.43 -15.10
N ASP A 95 -7.95 -1.10 -14.66
CA ASP A 95 -6.77 -1.97 -14.71
C ASP A 95 -6.38 -2.53 -13.32
N VAL A 96 -7.37 -2.73 -12.46
CA VAL A 96 -7.16 -3.18 -11.09
C VAL A 96 -6.93 -4.69 -11.05
N TRP A 97 -6.01 -5.11 -10.20
CA TRP A 97 -5.69 -6.48 -9.87
C TRP A 97 -6.04 -6.74 -8.41
N GLU A 98 -6.48 -7.96 -8.10
CA GLU A 98 -6.68 -8.43 -6.73
C GLU A 98 -5.64 -9.50 -6.36
N LEU A 99 -5.07 -9.36 -5.15
CA LEU A 99 -4.21 -10.36 -4.52
C LEU A 99 -4.77 -10.71 -3.13
N PRO A 100 -4.90 -11.99 -2.78
CA PRO A 100 -5.31 -12.39 -1.45
C PRO A 100 -4.28 -12.00 -0.39
N VAL A 101 -4.81 -11.64 0.77
CA VAL A 101 -4.05 -11.40 1.99
C VAL A 101 -4.66 -12.29 3.06
N LEU A 102 -3.83 -13.00 3.81
CA LEU A 102 -4.30 -13.90 4.84
C LEU A 102 -4.47 -13.18 6.19
N LYS A 103 -5.20 -13.83 7.11
CA LYS A 103 -5.44 -13.33 8.46
C LYS A 103 -4.14 -12.88 9.13
N SER A 104 -4.25 -11.79 9.89
CA SER A 104 -3.12 -11.11 10.56
C SER A 104 -2.07 -10.56 9.58
N GLY A 105 -2.47 -10.24 8.35
CA GLY A 105 -1.62 -9.62 7.35
C GLY A 105 -0.50 -10.52 6.85
N LYS A 106 -0.74 -11.85 6.80
CA LYS A 106 0.21 -12.81 6.22
C LYS A 106 0.10 -12.81 4.69
N PRO A 107 1.22 -13.01 3.96
CA PRO A 107 1.17 -13.13 2.51
C PRO A 107 0.42 -14.39 2.09
N TYR A 108 -0.27 -14.32 0.96
CA TYR A 108 -0.83 -15.50 0.32
C TYR A 108 0.24 -16.16 -0.56
N ASP A 109 0.34 -17.48 -0.51
CA ASP A 109 1.24 -18.23 -1.41
C ASP A 109 0.58 -18.37 -2.79
N TYR A 110 0.83 -17.38 -3.64
CA TYR A 110 0.29 -17.34 -4.99
C TYR A 110 0.97 -18.34 -5.94
N LYS A 111 2.13 -18.89 -5.57
CA LYS A 111 2.91 -19.86 -6.36
C LYS A 111 2.42 -21.28 -6.13
N SER A 112 1.75 -21.55 -5.02
CA SER A 112 1.09 -22.83 -4.75
C SER A 112 -0.32 -22.88 -5.31
N LYS A 113 -0.78 -24.07 -5.72
CA LYS A 113 -2.17 -24.26 -6.21
C LYS A 113 -3.17 -23.88 -5.12
N LYS A 114 -4.29 -23.28 -5.52
CA LYS A 114 -5.40 -22.99 -4.62
C LYS A 114 -6.04 -24.29 -4.15
N GLY A 115 -6.31 -24.40 -2.86
CA GLY A 115 -6.93 -25.58 -2.26
C GLY A 115 -7.19 -25.41 -0.76
N THR A 116 -7.58 -26.48 -0.09
CA THR A 116 -7.89 -26.47 1.35
C THR A 116 -6.71 -26.00 2.21
N SER A 117 -5.49 -26.39 1.83
CA SER A 117 -4.24 -25.98 2.51
C SER A 117 -3.72 -24.60 2.09
N ASN A 118 -4.22 -24.04 0.97
CA ASN A 118 -3.83 -22.74 0.44
C ASN A 118 -5.06 -21.91 0.03
N SER A 119 -5.95 -21.70 1.01
CA SER A 119 -7.17 -20.92 0.82
C SER A 119 -6.85 -19.42 0.78
N PRO A 120 -7.39 -18.65 -0.18
CA PRO A 120 -7.12 -17.22 -0.27
C PRO A 120 -7.81 -16.41 0.85
N GLY A 121 -8.69 -17.02 1.64
CA GLY A 121 -9.47 -16.33 2.67
C GLY A 121 -10.33 -15.18 2.11
N PRO A 122 -10.86 -14.32 2.99
CA PRO A 122 -11.79 -13.26 2.59
C PRO A 122 -11.11 -11.91 2.26
N MET A 123 -9.86 -11.67 2.66
CA MET A 123 -9.21 -10.35 2.47
C MET A 123 -8.46 -10.25 1.14
N ARG A 124 -8.52 -9.09 0.50
CA ARG A 124 -7.86 -8.77 -0.77
C ARG A 124 -7.18 -7.41 -0.69
N VAL A 125 -6.00 -7.29 -1.28
CA VAL A 125 -5.43 -6.00 -1.67
C VAL A 125 -5.72 -5.76 -3.15
N TYR A 126 -6.05 -4.52 -3.49
CA TYR A 126 -6.34 -4.07 -4.83
C TYR A 126 -5.29 -3.05 -5.27
N TYR A 127 -4.78 -3.20 -6.49
CA TYR A 127 -3.70 -2.37 -7.03
C TYR A 127 -3.77 -2.30 -8.56
N THR A 128 -3.21 -1.27 -9.17
CA THR A 128 -3.21 -1.12 -10.64
C THR A 128 -2.15 -2.00 -11.30
N LYS A 129 -2.17 -2.06 -12.64
CA LYS A 129 -1.13 -2.78 -13.39
C LYS A 129 0.28 -2.26 -13.13
N ASP A 130 0.38 -0.95 -12.88
CA ASP A 130 1.61 -0.22 -12.56
C ASP A 130 1.98 -0.29 -11.07
N LEU A 131 1.38 -1.23 -10.31
CA LEU A 131 1.67 -1.48 -8.90
C LEU A 131 1.35 -0.27 -7.99
N LYS A 132 0.33 0.51 -8.35
CA LYS A 132 -0.21 1.56 -7.47
C LYS A 132 -1.28 0.97 -6.55
N PHE A 133 -1.15 1.22 -5.25
CA PHE A 133 -2.15 0.80 -4.27
C PHE A 133 -3.51 1.50 -4.48
N CYS A 134 -4.59 0.72 -4.49
CA CYS A 134 -5.97 1.21 -4.68
C CYS A 134 -6.85 1.04 -3.46
N GLY A 135 -6.61 0.02 -2.64
CA GLY A 135 -7.37 -0.22 -1.42
C GLY A 135 -7.21 -1.64 -0.87
N ILE A 136 -7.78 -1.86 0.30
CA ILE A 136 -7.92 -3.18 0.94
C ILE A 136 -9.41 -3.46 1.12
N GLY A 137 -9.83 -4.68 0.81
CA GLY A 137 -11.22 -5.09 0.96
C GLY A 137 -11.37 -6.49 1.55
N GLY A 138 -12.56 -6.73 2.10
CA GLY A 138 -13.00 -8.03 2.58
C GLY A 138 -14.13 -8.53 1.69
N LYS A 139 -14.24 -9.84 1.51
CA LYS A 139 -15.44 -10.47 0.96
C LYS A 139 -16.58 -10.34 1.97
N LEU A 140 -17.82 -10.28 1.49
CA LEU A 140 -18.98 -10.11 2.37
C LEU A 140 -19.08 -11.22 3.44
N LYS A 141 -18.76 -12.46 3.05
CA LYS A 141 -18.87 -13.64 3.90
C LYS A 141 -17.50 -14.19 4.33
N PRO A 142 -17.37 -14.74 5.56
CA PRO A 142 -16.10 -15.26 6.09
C PRO A 142 -15.48 -16.41 5.29
N ASP A 143 -16.30 -17.16 4.54
CA ASP A 143 -15.86 -18.23 3.64
C ASP A 143 -15.15 -17.71 2.36
N GLY A 144 -15.04 -16.39 2.20
CA GLY A 144 -14.42 -15.75 1.04
C GLY A 144 -15.35 -15.57 -0.15
N THR A 145 -16.66 -15.68 0.06
CA THR A 145 -17.69 -15.48 -0.98
C THR A 145 -18.44 -14.15 -0.85
N GLY A 146 -19.17 -13.78 -1.91
CA GLY A 146 -19.91 -12.52 -2.01
C GLY A 146 -19.07 -11.37 -2.58
N ASN A 147 -19.75 -10.24 -2.83
CA ASN A 147 -19.11 -9.04 -3.32
C ASN A 147 -18.14 -8.49 -2.27
N PRO A 148 -16.97 -7.99 -2.68
CA PRO A 148 -16.06 -7.34 -1.76
C PRO A 148 -16.56 -5.95 -1.36
N HIS A 149 -16.15 -5.50 -0.19
CA HIS A 149 -16.34 -4.15 0.33
C HIS A 149 -15.03 -3.61 0.89
N ASN A 150 -14.91 -2.28 0.98
CA ASN A 150 -13.73 -1.63 1.57
C ASN A 150 -13.57 -1.98 3.05
N CYS A 151 -12.37 -2.35 3.44
CA CYS A 151 -11.98 -2.39 4.85
C CYS A 151 -11.85 -0.97 5.40
N VAL A 152 -11.95 -0.83 6.73
CA VAL A 152 -11.87 0.47 7.39
C VAL A 152 -10.47 0.75 7.90
N LEU A 153 -10.06 2.02 7.89
CA LEU A 153 -8.84 2.44 8.58
C LEU A 153 -9.01 2.22 10.09
N LYS A 154 -8.01 1.61 10.72
CA LYS A 154 -7.87 1.52 12.17
C LYS A 154 -7.68 2.94 12.70
N LYS A 155 -8.59 3.36 13.57
CA LYS A 155 -8.51 4.63 14.29
C LYS A 155 -7.47 4.54 15.39
#